data_AF-A0A9D7QL77-F1
#
_entry.id   AF-A0A9D7QL77-F1
#
_cell.length_a   1.000
_cell.length_b   1.000
_cell.length_c   1.000
_cell.angle_alpha   90.00
_cell.angle_beta   90.00
_cell.angle_gamma   90.00
#
_symmetry.space_group_name_H-M   'P 1'
#
loop_
_entity.id
_entity.type
_entity.pdbx_description
1 polymer ?
#
loop_
_entity_poly.entity_id
_entity_poly.type
_entity_poly.pdbx_seq_one_letter_code
_entity_poly.pdbx_strand_id
1 'polypeptide(L)'
;MTEAATDTPMPLWRTLASLMLDPGGVVRRGLGDVGPAAALAIPATAFTLFFLQSGLDRVRGGTIDGTGVGLLAAAGLGLGTLGVALVALTAWGAVRALGGTIAMADALKTFALCYAPTLVYTLLGIACNLAFGWNTALAFGVTGVLWALGPMTGAVREMLGGRLWPALALSTLCGLLILFGWSRLAVLA
;
A
#
# COMPACT_ATOMS: atom_id res chain seq x y z
N MET A 1 -4.62 -42.74 1.40
CA MET A 1 -4.35 -42.17 2.74
C MET A 1 -3.70 -40.83 2.50
N THR A 2 -4.46 -39.75 2.69
CA THR A 2 -4.04 -38.37 2.43
C THR A 2 -3.23 -37.88 3.62
N GLU A 3 -1.95 -37.62 3.37
CA GLU A 3 -1.03 -37.05 4.35
C GLU A 3 -1.41 -35.58 4.56
N ALA A 4 -2.06 -35.28 5.69
CA ALA A 4 -2.39 -33.92 6.09
C ALA A 4 -1.08 -33.22 6.45
N ALA A 5 -0.60 -32.33 5.57
CA ALA A 5 0.51 -31.44 5.88
C ALA A 5 0.12 -30.56 7.07
N THR A 6 0.69 -30.86 8.24
CA THR A 6 0.59 -30.01 9.43
C THR A 6 1.44 -28.78 9.19
N ASP A 7 0.79 -27.68 8.80
CA ASP A 7 1.44 -26.38 8.61
C ASP A 7 1.88 -25.86 9.98
N THR A 8 3.15 -26.07 10.33
CA THR A 8 3.72 -25.54 11.58
C THR A 8 3.65 -24.01 11.56
N PRO A 9 3.07 -23.34 12.57
CA PRO A 9 2.96 -21.89 12.58
C PRO A 9 4.35 -21.26 12.49
N MET A 10 4.53 -20.36 11.51
CA MET A 10 5.82 -19.70 11.30
C MET A 10 6.24 -18.93 12.55
N PRO A 11 7.52 -19.03 12.99
CA PRO A 11 8.00 -18.27 14.13
C PRO A 11 7.91 -16.76 13.88
N LEU A 12 7.49 -15.99 14.89
CA LEU A 12 7.15 -14.56 14.81
C LEU A 12 8.18 -13.71 14.08
N TRP A 13 9.48 -13.94 14.33
CA TRP A 13 10.55 -13.18 13.68
C TRP A 13 10.64 -13.44 12.17
N ARG A 14 10.32 -14.66 11.70
CA ARG A 14 10.24 -14.98 10.27
C ARG A 14 9.01 -14.32 9.66
N THR A 15 7.90 -14.29 10.39
CA THR A 15 6.70 -13.56 9.97
C THR A 15 7.00 -12.07 9.83
N LEU A 16 7.68 -11.44 10.81
CA LEU A 16 8.11 -10.05 10.75
C LEU A 16 9.11 -9.79 9.62
N ALA A 17 10.15 -10.62 9.47
CA ALA A 17 11.11 -10.50 8.37
C ALA A 17 10.44 -10.67 7.00
N SER A 18 9.48 -11.61 6.88
CA SER A 18 8.69 -11.78 5.66
C SER A 18 7.72 -10.63 5.43
N LEU A 19 7.19 -9.99 6.47
CA LEU A 19 6.43 -8.74 6.39
C LEU A 19 7.30 -7.53 6.01
N MET A 20 8.62 -7.60 6.19
CA MET A 20 9.53 -6.53 5.76
C MET A 20 10.05 -6.76 4.33
N LEU A 21 10.30 -8.03 3.97
CA LEU A 21 10.87 -8.41 2.66
C LEU A 21 9.81 -8.65 1.59
N ASP A 22 8.67 -9.22 1.97
CA ASP A 22 7.51 -9.47 1.09
C ASP A 22 6.17 -9.38 1.86
N PRO A 23 5.85 -8.20 2.43
CA PRO A 23 4.57 -7.98 3.09
C PRO A 23 3.37 -8.27 2.19
N GLY A 24 3.53 -8.04 0.88
CA GLY A 24 2.54 -8.39 -0.13
C GLY A 24 2.26 -9.88 -0.17
N GLY A 25 3.29 -10.72 -0.21
CA GLY A 25 3.15 -12.18 -0.23
C GLY A 25 2.69 -12.80 1.09
N VAL A 26 3.01 -12.20 2.24
CA VAL A 26 2.46 -12.63 3.54
C VAL A 26 0.96 -12.32 3.60
N VAL A 27 0.56 -11.11 3.22
CA VAL A 27 -0.84 -10.68 3.25
C VAL A 27 -1.66 -11.40 2.18
N ARG A 28 -1.12 -11.61 0.97
CA ARG A 28 -1.76 -12.39 -0.11
C ARG A 28 -1.98 -13.86 0.24
N ARG A 29 -1.10 -14.46 1.05
CA ARG A 29 -1.28 -15.82 1.58
C ARG A 29 -2.41 -15.92 2.62
N GLY A 30 -2.60 -14.87 3.44
CA GLY A 30 -3.67 -14.83 4.43
C GLY A 30 -5.03 -14.35 3.90
N LEU A 31 -5.05 -13.66 2.76
CA LEU A 31 -6.23 -12.96 2.21
C LEU A 31 -6.60 -13.42 0.77
N GLY A 32 -6.24 -14.66 0.40
CA GLY A 32 -6.49 -15.21 -0.93
C GLY A 32 -7.95 -15.13 -1.41
N ASP A 33 -8.92 -15.13 -0.49
CA ASP A 33 -10.37 -15.19 -0.80
C ASP A 33 -11.14 -13.86 -0.65
N VAL A 34 -10.50 -12.75 -0.30
CA VAL A 34 -11.26 -11.49 -0.15
C VAL A 34 -11.67 -10.91 -1.51
N GLY A 35 -12.88 -10.38 -1.58
CA GLY A 35 -13.38 -9.63 -2.73
C GLY A 35 -12.63 -8.30 -2.95
N PRO A 36 -12.69 -7.72 -4.17
CA PRO A 36 -11.92 -6.54 -4.54
C PRO A 36 -12.26 -5.30 -3.68
N ALA A 37 -13.52 -5.14 -3.27
CA ALA A 37 -13.92 -4.04 -2.38
C ALA A 37 -13.29 -4.17 -0.99
N ALA A 38 -13.24 -5.39 -0.44
CA ALA A 38 -12.61 -5.65 0.85
C ALA A 38 -11.09 -5.51 0.77
N ALA A 39 -10.48 -5.85 -0.37
CA ALA A 39 -9.05 -5.66 -0.59
C ALA A 39 -8.65 -4.16 -0.51
N LEU A 40 -9.51 -3.24 -0.95
CA LEU A 40 -9.29 -1.79 -0.83
C LEU A 40 -9.26 -1.29 0.62
N ALA A 41 -9.71 -2.07 1.61
CA ALA A 41 -9.55 -1.71 3.01
C ALA A 41 -8.08 -1.60 3.41
N ILE A 42 -7.18 -2.40 2.80
CA ILE A 42 -5.75 -2.37 3.10
C ILE A 42 -5.13 -1.01 2.75
N PRO A 43 -5.17 -0.55 1.49
CA PRO A 43 -4.65 0.77 1.16
C PRO A 43 -5.46 1.88 1.84
N ALA A 44 -6.78 1.75 2.02
CA ALA A 44 -7.58 2.71 2.77
C ALA A 44 -7.00 2.96 4.17
N THR A 45 -6.82 1.89 4.96
CA THR A 45 -6.24 1.98 6.29
C THR A 45 -4.79 2.46 6.23
N ALA A 46 -3.98 1.94 5.30
CA ALA A 46 -2.58 2.33 5.16
C ALA A 46 -2.42 3.84 4.96
N PHE A 47 -3.15 4.43 4.00
CA PHE A 47 -3.08 5.84 3.69
C PHE A 47 -3.78 6.72 4.74
N THR A 48 -4.88 6.27 5.36
CA THR A 48 -5.46 6.99 6.51
C THR A 48 -4.44 7.12 7.64
N LEU A 49 -3.76 6.04 8.02
CA LEU A 49 -2.75 6.06 9.08
C LEU A 49 -1.54 6.90 8.67
N PHE A 50 -1.09 6.80 7.42
CA PHE A 50 0.00 7.62 6.89
C PHE A 50 -0.29 9.12 7.01
N PHE A 51 -1.49 9.54 6.61
CA PHE A 51 -1.89 10.95 6.69
C PHE A 51 -2.17 11.39 8.12
N LEU A 52 -2.71 10.52 8.96
CA LEU A 52 -2.85 10.77 10.40
C LEU A 52 -1.48 11.06 11.03
N GLN A 53 -0.47 10.24 10.73
CA GLN A 53 0.92 10.47 11.16
C GLN A 53 1.45 11.81 10.65
N SER A 54 1.23 12.09 9.36
CA SER A 54 1.65 13.37 8.76
C SER A 54 1.01 14.56 9.49
N GLY A 55 -0.25 14.43 9.89
CA GLY A 55 -0.95 15.44 10.67
C GLY A 55 -0.40 15.58 12.09
N LEU A 56 -0.17 14.48 12.80
CA LEU A 56 0.42 14.50 14.15
C LEU A 56 1.80 15.16 14.16
N ASP A 57 2.64 14.84 13.17
CA ASP A 57 3.96 15.44 12.98
C ASP A 57 3.84 16.97 12.75
N ARG A 58 2.84 17.39 11.99
CA ARG A 58 2.57 18.82 11.69
C ARG A 58 1.97 19.59 12.85
N VAL A 59 1.15 18.96 13.69
CA VAL A 59 0.66 19.53 14.95
C VAL A 59 1.82 19.78 15.90
N ARG A 60 2.74 18.82 16.04
CA ARG A 60 3.96 19.00 16.84
C ARG A 60 4.85 20.11 16.30
N GLY A 61 4.92 20.24 14.98
CA GLY A 61 5.61 21.36 14.32
C GLY A 61 4.86 22.70 14.40
N GLY A 62 3.67 22.75 15.00
CA GLY A 62 2.86 23.97 15.12
C GLY A 62 2.28 24.49 13.80
N THR A 63 2.24 23.66 12.75
CA THR A 63 1.81 24.07 11.40
C THR A 63 0.32 23.84 11.12
N ILE A 64 -0.32 22.93 11.86
CA ILE A 64 -1.76 22.66 11.78
C ILE A 64 -2.34 22.42 13.17
N ASP A 65 -3.66 22.49 13.29
CA ASP A 65 -4.42 22.17 14.50
C ASP A 65 -4.96 20.72 14.47
N GLY A 66 -5.66 20.32 15.53
CA GLY A 66 -6.29 18.99 15.60
C GLY A 66 -7.34 18.74 14.51
N THR A 67 -8.03 19.79 14.05
CA THR A 67 -8.98 19.69 12.93
C THR A 67 -8.26 19.32 11.63
N GLY A 68 -7.11 19.94 11.36
CA GLY A 68 -6.25 19.63 10.21
C GLY A 68 -5.79 18.16 10.19
N VAL A 69 -5.55 17.55 11.36
CA VAL A 69 -5.23 16.12 11.47
C VAL A 69 -6.38 15.25 10.97
N GLY A 70 -7.62 15.56 11.37
CA GLY A 70 -8.81 14.84 10.94
C GLY A 70 -9.03 14.95 9.42
N LEU A 71 -8.83 16.14 8.87
CA LEU A 71 -8.93 16.38 7.42
C LEU A 71 -7.85 15.63 6.63
N LEU A 72 -6.60 15.61 7.12
CA LEU A 72 -5.53 14.80 6.53
C LEU A 72 -5.90 13.32 6.55
N ALA A 73 -6.35 12.78 7.68
CA ALA A 73 -6.74 11.37 7.78
C ALA A 73 -7.89 11.01 6.81
N ALA A 74 -8.88 11.89 6.66
CA ALA A 74 -9.96 11.75 5.68
C ALA A 74 -9.45 11.82 4.22
N ALA A 75 -8.51 12.71 3.92
CA ALA A 75 -7.85 12.77 2.62
C ALA A 75 -7.07 11.48 2.34
N GLY A 76 -6.38 10.94 3.35
CA GLY A 76 -5.71 9.64 3.29
C GLY A 76 -6.68 8.49 2.99
N LEU A 77 -7.88 8.49 3.59
CA LEU A 77 -8.92 7.51 3.26
C LEU A 77 -9.33 7.61 1.78
N GLY A 78 -9.55 8.83 1.28
CA GLY A 78 -9.87 9.08 -0.12
C GLY A 78 -8.76 8.62 -1.07
N LEU A 79 -7.50 8.92 -0.75
CA LEU A 79 -6.35 8.47 -1.55
C LEU A 79 -6.20 6.95 -1.53
N GLY A 80 -6.32 6.34 -0.35
CA GLY A 80 -6.18 4.88 -0.18
C GLY A 80 -7.31 4.07 -0.78
N THR A 81 -8.50 4.66 -0.94
CA THR A 81 -9.63 4.01 -1.62
C THR A 81 -9.67 4.38 -3.09
N LEU A 82 -10.11 5.61 -3.39
CA LEU A 82 -10.35 6.09 -4.74
C LEU A 82 -9.04 6.28 -5.52
N GLY A 83 -8.00 6.81 -4.87
CA GLY A 83 -6.70 7.01 -5.51
C GLY A 83 -6.06 5.69 -5.93
N VAL A 84 -6.03 4.70 -5.04
CA VAL A 84 -5.51 3.36 -5.35
C VAL A 84 -6.39 2.63 -6.36
N ALA A 85 -7.72 2.74 -6.26
CA ALA A 85 -8.61 2.16 -7.27
C ALA A 85 -8.35 2.77 -8.66
N LEU A 86 -8.20 4.09 -8.76
CA LEU A 86 -7.85 4.75 -10.02
C LEU A 86 -6.50 4.28 -10.57
N VAL A 87 -5.48 4.15 -9.73
CA VAL A 87 -4.15 3.65 -10.12
C VAL A 87 -4.22 2.18 -10.58
N ALA A 88 -5.02 1.36 -9.92
CA ALA A 88 -5.24 -0.02 -10.35
C ALA A 88 -5.95 -0.08 -11.71
N LEU A 89 -6.93 0.81 -11.96
CA LEU A 89 -7.64 0.89 -13.23
C LEU A 89 -6.76 1.42 -14.37
N THR A 90 -5.88 2.39 -14.12
CA THR A 90 -4.92 2.86 -15.12
C THR A 90 -3.93 1.76 -15.47
N ALA A 91 -3.43 1.02 -14.47
CA ALA A 91 -2.57 -0.12 -14.71
C ALA A 91 -3.29 -1.24 -15.47
N TRP A 92 -4.52 -1.58 -15.08
CA TRP A 92 -5.34 -2.55 -15.78
C TRP A 92 -5.56 -2.16 -17.25
N GLY A 93 -5.90 -0.90 -17.52
CA GLY A 93 -6.08 -0.39 -18.88
C GLY A 93 -4.80 -0.52 -19.72
N ALA A 94 -3.64 -0.16 -19.14
CA ALA A 94 -2.35 -0.31 -19.81
C ALA A 94 -2.00 -1.78 -20.06
N VAL A 95 -2.23 -2.66 -19.10
CA VAL A 95 -2.03 -4.12 -19.26
C VAL A 95 -2.92 -4.67 -20.36
N ARG A 96 -4.21 -4.28 -20.41
CA ARG A 96 -5.15 -4.68 -21.46
C ARG A 96 -4.69 -4.22 -22.84
N ALA A 97 -4.22 -2.98 -22.96
CA ALA A 97 -3.67 -2.44 -24.21
C ALA A 97 -2.42 -3.18 -24.69
N LEU A 98 -1.65 -3.75 -23.76
CA LEU A 98 -0.44 -4.54 -24.03
C LEU A 98 -0.72 -6.04 -24.26
N GLY A 99 -1.99 -6.44 -24.35
CA GLY A 99 -2.41 -7.81 -24.65
C GLY A 99 -2.70 -8.69 -23.43
N GLY A 100 -2.73 -8.12 -22.22
CA GLY A 100 -3.11 -8.85 -21.01
C GLY A 100 -4.60 -9.21 -20.98
N THR A 101 -4.92 -10.33 -20.31
CA THR A 101 -6.29 -10.91 -20.25
C THR A 101 -6.90 -10.88 -18.85
N ILE A 102 -6.22 -10.27 -17.88
CA ILE A 102 -6.68 -10.22 -16.50
C ILE A 102 -7.97 -9.41 -16.33
N ALA A 103 -8.87 -9.90 -15.48
CA ALA A 103 -10.10 -9.21 -15.15
C ALA A 103 -9.83 -7.95 -14.31
N MET A 104 -10.70 -6.94 -14.45
CA MET A 104 -10.58 -5.69 -13.70
C MET A 104 -10.62 -5.90 -12.19
N ALA A 105 -11.47 -6.82 -11.71
CA ALA A 105 -11.58 -7.15 -10.30
C ALA A 105 -10.27 -7.72 -9.72
N ASP A 106 -9.60 -8.58 -10.48
CA ASP A 106 -8.32 -9.18 -10.07
C ASP A 106 -7.21 -8.13 -10.07
N ALA A 107 -7.20 -7.20 -11.02
CA ALA A 107 -6.28 -6.08 -11.02
C ALA A 107 -6.48 -5.17 -9.79
N LEU A 108 -7.72 -4.79 -9.47
CA LEU A 108 -8.05 -4.02 -8.28
C LEU A 108 -7.57 -4.70 -6.99
N LYS A 109 -7.90 -5.99 -6.84
CA LYS A 109 -7.47 -6.79 -5.69
C LYS A 109 -5.94 -6.84 -5.59
N THR A 110 -5.26 -7.17 -6.70
CA THR A 110 -3.81 -7.32 -6.72
C THR A 110 -3.11 -6.01 -6.37
N PHE A 111 -3.53 -4.89 -6.95
CA PHE A 111 -2.97 -3.58 -6.64
C PHE A 111 -3.25 -3.15 -5.21
N ALA A 112 -4.45 -3.39 -4.68
CA ALA A 112 -4.77 -3.07 -3.29
C ALA A 112 -3.86 -3.84 -2.32
N LEU A 113 -3.62 -5.13 -2.57
CA LEU A 113 -2.72 -5.96 -1.75
C LEU A 113 -1.24 -5.51 -1.83
N CYS A 114 -0.82 -4.84 -2.90
CA CYS A 114 0.54 -4.31 -3.01
C CYS A 114 0.85 -3.22 -1.97
N TYR A 115 -0.16 -2.61 -1.34
CA TYR A 115 -0.01 -1.62 -0.26
C TYR A 115 0.05 -2.23 1.14
N ALA A 116 0.05 -3.56 1.27
CA ALA A 116 0.37 -4.24 2.54
C ALA A 116 1.67 -3.73 3.20
N PRO A 117 2.81 -3.57 2.48
CA PRO A 117 4.00 -2.93 3.06
C PRO A 117 3.69 -1.57 3.66
N THR A 118 2.97 -0.72 2.92
CA THR A 118 2.61 0.62 3.39
C THR A 118 1.85 0.56 4.71
N LEU A 119 0.90 -0.38 4.87
CA LEU A 119 0.18 -0.59 6.13
C LEU A 119 1.11 -1.00 7.27
N VAL A 120 2.01 -1.96 7.04
CA VAL A 120 2.96 -2.44 8.06
C VAL A 120 3.86 -1.30 8.53
N TYR A 121 4.44 -0.56 7.58
CA TYR A 121 5.32 0.55 7.90
C TYR A 121 4.58 1.68 8.61
N THR A 122 3.35 2.03 8.23
CA THR A 122 2.60 3.10 8.91
C THR A 122 2.20 2.70 10.32
N LEU A 123 1.84 1.43 10.56
CA LEU A 123 1.61 0.91 11.91
C LEU A 123 2.86 1.00 12.79
N LEU A 124 4.01 0.55 12.29
CA LEU A 124 5.29 0.68 12.98
C LEU A 124 5.63 2.15 13.24
N GLY A 125 5.40 3.01 12.25
CA GLY A 125 5.60 4.43 12.40
C GLY A 125 4.72 5.02 13.50
N ILE A 126 3.43 4.64 13.62
CA ILE A 126 2.55 5.15 14.68
C ILE A 126 3.06 4.69 16.04
N ALA A 127 3.44 3.41 16.16
CA ALA A 127 4.01 2.91 17.41
C ALA A 127 5.26 3.72 17.82
N CYS A 128 6.17 3.98 16.88
CA CYS A 128 7.34 4.81 17.13
C CYS A 128 6.99 6.28 17.41
N ASN A 129 6.00 6.83 16.71
CA ASN A 129 5.52 8.20 16.90
C ASN A 129 4.99 8.43 18.32
N LEU A 130 4.25 7.45 18.85
CA LEU A 130 3.66 7.48 20.18
C LEU A 130 4.69 7.17 21.26
N ALA A 131 5.60 6.22 21.02
CA ALA A 131 6.61 5.82 22.00
C ALA A 131 7.75 6.84 22.15
N PHE A 132 8.21 7.43 21.04
CA PHE A 132 9.41 8.27 21.01
C PHE A 132 9.14 9.74 20.67
N GLY A 133 7.92 10.10 20.28
CA GLY A 133 7.59 11.47 19.88
C GLY A 133 8.23 11.90 18.56
N TRP A 134 8.72 10.97 17.74
CA TRP A 134 9.46 11.27 16.51
C TRP A 134 8.54 11.64 15.35
N ASN A 135 9.05 12.42 14.41
CA ASN A 135 8.40 12.67 13.13
C ASN A 135 8.58 11.46 12.21
N THR A 136 7.58 10.57 12.19
CA THR A 136 7.67 9.25 11.56
C THR A 136 7.01 9.19 10.19
N ALA A 137 6.22 10.19 9.80
CA ALA A 137 5.47 10.15 8.54
C ALA A 137 6.40 10.00 7.33
N LEU A 138 7.50 10.74 7.29
CA LEU A 138 8.50 10.62 6.22
C LEU A 138 9.27 9.29 6.31
N ALA A 139 9.77 8.95 7.50
CA ALA A 139 10.64 7.78 7.69
C ALA A 139 9.92 6.45 7.44
N PHE A 140 8.66 6.35 7.85
CA PHE A 140 7.89 5.10 7.74
C PHE A 140 6.83 5.17 6.65
N GLY A 141 6.08 6.26 6.54
CA GLY A 141 5.00 6.38 5.58
C GLY A 141 5.49 6.38 4.13
N VAL A 142 6.37 7.32 3.75
CA VAL A 142 6.92 7.37 2.38
C VAL A 142 7.71 6.10 2.06
N THR A 143 8.53 5.61 3.00
CA THR A 143 9.24 4.33 2.84
C THR A 143 8.29 3.17 2.57
N GLY A 144 7.17 3.10 3.29
CA GLY A 144 6.14 2.08 3.08
C GLY A 144 5.47 2.18 1.71
N VAL A 145 5.26 3.39 1.18
CA VAL A 145 4.75 3.60 -0.19
C VAL A 145 5.79 3.17 -1.23
N LEU A 146 7.06 3.49 -1.03
CA LEU A 146 8.14 3.07 -1.93
C LEU A 146 8.34 1.55 -1.91
N TRP A 147 8.15 0.91 -0.75
CA TRP A 147 8.20 -0.54 -0.63
C TRP A 147 7.05 -1.24 -1.38
N ALA A 148 5.92 -0.57 -1.62
CA ALA A 148 4.84 -1.13 -2.44
C ALA A 148 5.26 -1.31 -3.92
N LEU A 149 6.31 -0.63 -4.39
CA LEU A 149 6.77 -0.72 -5.78
C LEU A 149 7.26 -2.13 -6.14
N GLY A 150 7.95 -2.82 -5.22
CA GLY A 150 8.45 -4.18 -5.46
C GLY A 150 7.33 -5.17 -5.77
N PRO A 151 6.36 -5.35 -4.87
CA PRO A 151 5.16 -6.16 -5.12
C PRO A 151 4.39 -5.72 -6.36
N MET A 152 4.30 -4.41 -6.61
CA MET A 152 3.58 -3.87 -7.77
C MET A 152 4.29 -4.21 -9.09
N THR A 153 5.61 -4.08 -9.18
CA THR A 153 6.38 -4.52 -10.35
C THR A 153 6.20 -6.02 -10.57
N GLY A 154 6.23 -6.83 -9.50
CA GLY A 154 5.97 -8.27 -9.57
C GLY A 154 4.59 -8.60 -10.12
N ALA A 155 3.55 -7.97 -9.57
CA ALA A 155 2.16 -8.12 -10.00
C ALA A 155 1.97 -7.75 -11.48
N VAL A 156 2.44 -6.57 -11.89
CA VAL A 156 2.31 -6.12 -13.28
C VAL A 156 3.10 -7.04 -14.23
N ARG A 157 4.28 -7.50 -13.81
CA ARG A 157 5.07 -8.45 -14.60
C ARG A 157 4.31 -9.77 -14.79
N GLU A 158 3.65 -10.27 -13.76
CA GLU A 158 2.79 -11.46 -13.83
C GLU A 158 1.62 -11.23 -14.80
N MET A 159 0.95 -10.08 -14.69
CA MET A 159 -0.16 -9.67 -15.57
C MET A 159 0.24 -9.52 -17.04
N LEU A 160 1.51 -9.23 -17.33
CA LEU A 160 2.06 -9.06 -18.67
C LEU A 160 2.79 -10.30 -19.21
N GLY A 161 2.62 -11.47 -18.58
CA GLY A 161 3.26 -12.71 -19.03
C GLY A 161 4.78 -12.71 -18.89
N GLY A 162 5.30 -12.04 -17.86
CA GLY A 162 6.73 -12.04 -17.53
C GLY A 162 7.55 -10.87 -18.09
N ARG A 163 6.95 -9.97 -18.89
CA ARG A 163 7.62 -8.85 -19.55
C ARG A 163 8.08 -7.79 -18.53
N LEU A 164 9.39 -7.72 -18.29
CA LEU A 164 9.98 -6.84 -17.26
C LEU A 164 9.87 -5.35 -17.59
N TRP A 165 10.27 -4.94 -18.80
CA TRP A 165 10.36 -3.52 -19.16
C TRP A 165 9.03 -2.76 -19.03
N PRO A 166 7.91 -3.24 -19.58
CA PRO A 166 6.64 -2.53 -19.43
C PRO A 166 6.13 -2.61 -17.98
N ALA A 167 6.47 -3.67 -17.23
CA ALA A 167 6.12 -3.77 -15.82
C ALA A 167 6.83 -2.72 -14.95
N LEU A 168 8.13 -2.49 -15.18
CA LEU A 168 8.90 -1.44 -14.51
C LEU A 168 8.37 -0.05 -14.86
N ALA A 169 8.09 0.21 -16.14
CA ALA A 169 7.54 1.49 -16.57
C ALA A 169 6.18 1.78 -15.93
N LEU A 170 5.28 0.78 -15.93
CA LEU A 170 3.94 0.94 -15.41
C LEU A 170 3.90 1.03 -13.88
N SER A 171 4.68 0.22 -13.17
CA SER A 171 4.79 0.32 -11.70
C SER A 171 5.41 1.65 -11.26
N THR A 172 6.42 2.16 -11.98
CA THR A 172 6.97 3.50 -11.75
C THR A 172 5.91 4.59 -11.97
N LEU A 173 5.14 4.51 -13.06
CA LEU A 173 4.05 5.46 -13.31
C LEU A 173 3.00 5.43 -12.19
N CYS A 174 2.60 4.23 -11.74
CA CYS A 174 1.66 4.07 -10.62
C CYS A 174 2.21 4.66 -9.32
N GLY A 175 3.48 4.42 -9.02
CA GLY A 175 4.18 5.02 -7.90
C GLY A 175 4.19 6.55 -7.95
N LEU A 176 4.50 7.12 -9.12
CA LEU A 176 4.49 8.57 -9.34
C LEU A 176 3.10 9.16 -9.11
N LEU A 177 2.04 8.54 -9.63
CA LEU A 177 0.67 9.01 -9.43
C LEU A 177 0.29 9.07 -7.95
N ILE A 178 0.70 8.07 -7.17
CA ILE A 178 0.42 7.99 -5.74
C ILE A 178 1.21 9.03 -4.96
N LEU A 179 2.51 9.16 -5.24
CA LEU A 179 3.36 10.17 -4.59
C LEU A 179 2.92 11.59 -4.95
N PHE A 180 2.45 11.81 -6.18
CA PHE A 180 1.86 13.07 -6.60
C PHE A 180 0.54 13.34 -5.88
N GLY A 181 -0.33 12.34 -5.77
CA GLY A 181 -1.57 12.44 -4.98
C GLY A 181 -1.28 12.79 -3.52
N TRP A 182 -0.29 12.12 -2.92
CA TRP A 182 0.17 12.43 -1.57
C TRP A 182 0.69 13.87 -1.45
N SER A 183 1.61 14.29 -2.32
CA SER A 183 2.23 15.62 -2.21
C SER A 183 1.20 16.74 -2.36
N ARG A 184 0.21 16.59 -3.25
CA ARG A 184 -0.88 17.55 -3.42
C ARG A 184 -1.80 17.59 -2.20
N LEU A 185 -2.22 16.44 -1.69
CA LEU A 185 -3.11 16.38 -0.52
C LEU A 185 -2.41 16.84 0.77
N ALA A 186 -1.12 16.53 0.93
CA ALA A 186 -0.33 16.95 2.07
C ALA A 186 -0.08 18.47 2.11
N VAL A 187 -0.15 19.16 0.97
CA VAL A 187 -0.03 20.63 0.90
C VAL A 187 -1.37 21.33 1.12
N LEU A 188 -2.48 20.69 0.75
CA LEU A 188 -3.82 21.30 0.80
C LEU A 188 -4.50 21.23 2.17
N ALA A 189 -4.00 20.38 3.07
CA ALA A 189 -4.45 20.26 4.46
C ALA A 189 -3.36 20.73 5.42
#